data_AF-A0A821Z8X1-F1
#
_entry.id   AF-A0A821Z8X1-F1
#
_cell.length_a   1.000
_cell.length_b   1.000
_cell.length_c   1.000
_cell.angle_alpha   90.00
_cell.angle_beta   90.00
_cell.angle_gamma   90.00
#
_symmetry.space_group_name_H-M   'P 1'
#
loop_
_entity.id
_entity.type
_entity.pdbx_description
1 polymer ?
#
loop_
_entity_poly.entity_id
_entity_poly.type
_entity_poly.pdbx_seq_one_letter_code
_entity_poly.pdbx_strand_id
1 'polypeptide(L)'
;MSEKAATSEVINRLSIAPEDDDEMVTWRACEALDKMGEKVATSEVIHRLSSALGDSDIFVWSSACQALAKMGEKAATSEVINRLISALGDKDKMVRWRACEALGKMGEKAATSEVINRLISALGDWDIFVRTSACEALDKMGEKAAT
;
A
#
# COMPACT_ATOMS: atom_id res chain seq x y z
N MET A 1 6.96 23.92 24.38
CA MET A 1 7.15 22.62 23.70
C MET A 1 6.02 22.48 22.71
N SER A 2 6.34 22.59 21.43
CA SER A 2 5.40 22.94 20.36
C SER A 2 4.58 21.74 19.88
N GLU A 3 3.37 22.02 19.39
CA GLU A 3 2.40 21.10 18.76
C GLU A 3 3.06 20.07 17.82
N LYS A 4 4.11 20.48 17.10
CA LYS A 4 4.93 19.67 16.19
C LYS A 4 5.62 18.48 16.88
N ALA A 5 6.04 18.60 18.13
CA ALA A 5 6.67 17.51 18.88
C ALA A 5 5.66 16.45 19.33
N ALA A 6 4.45 16.87 19.69
CA ALA A 6 3.36 15.95 20.03
C ALA A 6 2.88 15.17 18.80
N THR A 7 2.86 15.80 17.62
CA THR A 7 2.51 15.11 16.37
C THR A 7 3.54 14.03 15.99
N SER A 8 4.84 14.33 16.16
CA SER A 8 5.91 13.36 15.87
C SER A 8 5.89 12.14 16.80
N GLU A 9 5.55 12.32 18.07
CA GLU A 9 5.46 11.19 19.01
C GLU A 9 4.22 10.31 18.75
N VAL A 10 3.08 10.90 18.37
CA VAL A 10 1.88 10.15 17.97
C VAL A 10 2.15 9.32 16.72
N ILE A 11 2.83 9.89 15.71
CA ILE A 11 3.21 9.16 14.49
C ILE A 11 4.15 8.00 14.82
N ASN A 12 5.13 8.20 15.71
CA ASN A 12 6.06 7.14 16.12
C ASN A 12 5.36 6.00 16.87
N ARG A 13 4.38 6.30 17.73
CA ARG A 13 3.63 5.24 18.42
C ARG A 13 2.70 4.50 17.47
N LEU A 14 2.04 5.22 16.57
CA LEU A 14 1.17 4.63 15.55
C LEU A 14 1.95 3.84 14.49
N SER A 15 3.24 4.09 14.32
CA SER A 15 4.07 3.34 13.37
C SER A 15 4.65 2.04 13.97
N ILE A 16 4.72 1.92 15.30
CA ILE A 16 5.10 0.67 15.99
C ILE A 16 3.88 -0.25 16.16
N ALA A 17 2.70 0.33 16.37
CA ALA A 17 1.46 -0.41 16.61
C ALA A 17 1.01 -1.40 15.51
N PRO A 18 1.47 -1.34 14.25
CA PRO A 18 1.24 -2.40 13.28
C PRO A 18 2.01 -3.70 13.54
N GLU A 19 2.93 -3.70 14.50
CA GLU A 19 3.68 -4.87 14.98
C GLU A 19 3.10 -5.41 16.31
N ASP A 20 1.91 -4.95 16.72
CA ASP A 20 1.24 -5.40 17.94
C ASP A 20 0.59 -6.77 17.72
N ASP A 21 0.65 -7.63 18.75
CA ASP A 21 0.03 -8.96 18.73
C ASP A 21 -1.51 -8.90 18.66
N ASP A 22 -2.11 -7.75 19.03
CA ASP A 22 -3.55 -7.52 18.95
C ASP A 22 -3.98 -6.92 17.60
N GLU A 23 -4.70 -7.72 16.82
CA GLU A 23 -5.22 -7.37 15.49
C GLU A 23 -6.05 -6.08 15.48
N MET A 24 -6.79 -5.79 16.57
CA MET A 24 -7.60 -4.58 16.69
C MET A 24 -6.71 -3.34 16.87
N VAL A 25 -5.62 -3.47 17.63
CA VAL A 25 -4.64 -2.39 17.82
C VAL A 25 -3.96 -2.07 16.49
N THR A 26 -3.54 -3.10 15.76
CA THR A 26 -2.92 -2.96 14.45
C THR A 26 -3.86 -2.32 13.42
N TRP A 27 -5.11 -2.80 13.31
CA TRP A 27 -6.11 -2.19 12.44
C TRP A 27 -6.31 -0.69 12.74
N ARG A 28 -6.50 -0.35 14.02
CA ARG A 28 -6.76 1.04 14.45
C ARG A 28 -5.57 1.95 14.21
N ALA A 29 -4.35 1.41 14.34
CA ALA A 29 -3.13 2.15 14.05
C ALA A 29 -3.02 2.50 12.55
N CYS A 30 -3.25 1.52 11.69
CA CYS A 30 -3.30 1.76 10.25
C CYS A 30 -4.46 2.68 9.84
N GLU A 31 -5.65 2.58 10.45
CA GLU A 31 -6.77 3.51 10.24
C GLU A 31 -6.40 4.95 10.63
N ALA A 32 -5.66 5.11 11.74
CA ALA A 32 -5.19 6.41 12.18
C ALA A 32 -4.15 6.99 11.20
N LEU A 33 -3.20 6.17 10.74
CA LEU A 33 -2.22 6.56 9.71
C LEU A 33 -2.89 6.92 8.38
N ASP A 34 -3.91 6.16 7.96
CA ASP A 34 -4.76 6.47 6.79
C ASP A 34 -5.40 7.86 6.92
N LYS A 35 -6.06 8.15 8.06
CA LYS A 35 -6.69 9.47 8.30
C LYS A 35 -5.70 10.62 8.30
N MET A 36 -4.43 10.37 8.59
CA MET A 36 -3.38 11.38 8.56
C MET A 36 -2.81 11.61 7.14
N GLY A 37 -2.98 10.64 6.23
CA GLY A 37 -2.71 10.75 4.80
C GLY A 37 -1.25 11.08 4.45
N GLU A 38 -1.05 11.77 3.32
CA GLU A 38 0.28 12.12 2.82
C GLU A 38 1.18 12.92 3.78
N LYS A 39 0.60 13.57 4.81
CA LYS A 39 1.35 14.41 5.75
C LYS A 39 2.27 13.59 6.66
N VAL A 40 2.02 12.29 6.78
CA VAL A 40 2.80 11.38 7.62
C VAL A 40 3.62 10.37 6.82
N ALA A 41 3.68 10.53 5.49
CA ALA A 41 4.47 9.71 4.57
C ALA A 41 5.98 10.01 4.72
N THR A 42 6.53 9.78 5.91
CA THR A 42 7.97 9.81 6.17
C THR A 42 8.57 8.45 5.83
N SER A 43 9.88 8.42 5.58
CA SER A 43 10.60 7.17 5.28
C SER A 43 10.43 6.11 6.37
N GLU A 44 10.40 6.53 7.64
CA GLU A 44 10.21 5.64 8.78
C GLU A 44 8.82 4.98 8.79
N VAL A 45 7.76 5.77 8.55
CA VAL A 45 6.38 5.26 8.52
C VAL A 45 6.19 4.32 7.34
N ILE A 46 6.73 4.68 6.17
CA ILE A 46 6.66 3.83 4.97
C ILE A 46 7.40 2.52 5.20
N HIS A 47 8.57 2.54 5.84
CA HIS A 47 9.35 1.32 6.11
C HIS A 47 8.62 0.36 7.07
N ARG A 48 7.98 0.89 8.10
CA ARG A 48 7.19 0.08 9.05
C ARG A 48 5.93 -0.51 8.40
N LEU A 49 5.20 0.29 7.62
CA LEU A 49 4.05 -0.21 6.86
C LEU A 49 4.48 -1.23 5.79
N SER A 50 5.64 -1.07 5.19
CA SER A 50 6.22 -2.06 4.27
C SER A 50 6.49 -3.39 4.97
N SER A 51 6.98 -3.36 6.22
CA SER A 51 7.16 -4.58 7.00
C SER A 51 5.84 -5.31 7.26
N ALA A 52 4.77 -4.57 7.57
CA ALA A 52 3.42 -5.11 7.77
C ALA A 52 2.77 -5.69 6.48
N LEU A 53 3.27 -5.34 5.28
CA LEU A 53 2.87 -6.02 4.03
C LEU A 53 3.42 -7.46 3.92
N GLY A 54 4.27 -7.89 4.85
CA GLY A 54 4.72 -9.28 4.97
C GLY A 54 3.98 -10.10 6.04
N ASP A 55 3.02 -9.49 6.73
CA ASP A 55 2.29 -10.17 7.81
C ASP A 55 1.37 -11.27 7.24
N SER A 56 1.23 -12.37 7.99
CA SER A 56 0.33 -13.47 7.65
C SER A 56 -1.14 -13.13 7.88
N ASP A 57 -1.42 -12.15 8.73
CA ASP A 57 -2.78 -11.67 8.99
C ASP A 57 -3.24 -10.74 7.86
N ILE A 58 -4.34 -11.14 7.21
CA ILE A 58 -4.95 -10.41 6.11
C ILE A 58 -5.48 -9.02 6.51
N PHE A 59 -5.91 -8.83 7.76
CA PHE A 59 -6.38 -7.54 8.27
C PHE A 59 -5.22 -6.57 8.49
N VAL A 60 -4.10 -7.06 9.01
CA VAL A 60 -2.86 -6.28 9.16
C VAL A 60 -2.34 -5.87 7.78
N TRP A 61 -2.20 -6.85 6.88
CA TRP A 61 -1.76 -6.63 5.51
C TRP A 61 -2.65 -5.63 4.77
N SER A 62 -3.97 -5.81 4.87
CA SER A 62 -4.97 -4.93 4.27
C SER A 62 -4.82 -3.49 4.71
N SER A 63 -4.70 -3.29 6.02
CA SER A 63 -4.67 -1.96 6.61
C SER A 63 -3.37 -1.24 6.25
N ALA A 64 -2.24 -1.97 6.24
CA ALA A 64 -0.97 -1.45 5.77
C ALA A 64 -1.00 -1.06 4.27
N CYS A 65 -1.57 -1.93 3.44
CA CYS A 65 -1.76 -1.68 2.01
C CYS A 65 -2.63 -0.43 1.78
N GLN A 66 -3.72 -0.27 2.53
CA GLN A 66 -4.60 0.88 2.41
C GLN A 66 -3.92 2.18 2.84
N ALA A 67 -3.19 2.18 3.96
CA ALA A 67 -2.43 3.33 4.41
C ALA A 67 -1.37 3.76 3.37
N LEU A 68 -0.63 2.80 2.80
CA LEU A 68 0.37 3.07 1.75
C LEU A 68 -0.30 3.61 0.47
N ALA A 69 -1.44 3.05 0.06
CA ALA A 69 -2.20 3.56 -1.08
C ALA A 69 -2.61 5.03 -0.89
N LYS A 70 -2.96 5.42 0.34
CA LYS A 70 -3.39 6.79 0.67
C LYS A 70 -2.25 7.78 0.79
N MET A 71 -1.03 7.30 1.00
CA MET A 71 0.20 8.09 0.88
C MET A 71 0.60 8.34 -0.58
N GLY A 72 -0.01 7.62 -1.53
CA GLY A 72 0.15 7.83 -2.96
C GLY A 72 1.60 7.70 -3.43
N GLU A 73 2.02 8.58 -4.34
CA GLU A 73 3.37 8.58 -4.93
C GLU A 73 4.51 8.58 -3.90
N LYS A 74 4.31 9.15 -2.70
CA LYS A 74 5.34 9.21 -1.65
C LYS A 74 5.68 7.83 -1.10
N ALA A 75 4.74 6.89 -1.14
CA ALA A 75 4.93 5.51 -0.68
C ALA A 75 5.50 4.59 -1.76
N ALA A 76 5.73 5.08 -2.98
CA ALA A 76 6.26 4.32 -4.11
C ALA A 76 7.78 4.04 -3.98
N THR A 77 8.19 3.40 -2.88
CA THR A 77 9.57 2.93 -2.68
C THR A 77 9.74 1.57 -3.32
N SER A 78 10.98 1.21 -3.70
CA SER A 78 11.27 -0.10 -4.28
C SER A 78 10.87 -1.26 -3.36
N GLU A 79 10.99 -1.10 -2.05
CA GLU A 79 10.60 -2.11 -1.07
C GLU A 79 9.08 -2.37 -1.11
N VAL A 80 8.28 -1.31 -1.06
CA VAL A 80 6.81 -1.40 -1.11
C VAL A 80 6.35 -1.95 -2.45
N ILE A 81 6.90 -1.47 -3.56
CA ILE A 81 6.57 -1.93 -4.90
C ILE A 81 6.84 -3.45 -5.04
N ASN A 82 7.99 -3.94 -4.58
CA ASN A 82 8.33 -5.37 -4.68
C ASN A 82 7.37 -6.26 -3.87
N ARG A 83 6.92 -5.80 -2.71
CA ARG A 83 5.92 -6.52 -1.90
C ARG A 83 4.56 -6.54 -2.58
N LEU A 84 4.12 -5.41 -3.14
CA LEU A 84 2.87 -5.33 -3.88
C LEU A 84 2.89 -6.18 -5.17
N ILE A 85 4.03 -6.23 -5.88
CA ILE A 85 4.22 -7.14 -7.02
C ILE A 85 4.02 -8.60 -6.61
N SER A 86 4.57 -9.00 -5.47
CA SER A 86 4.42 -10.36 -4.95
C SER A 86 2.93 -10.66 -4.62
N ALA A 87 2.23 -9.69 -4.03
CA ALA A 87 0.82 -9.78 -3.69
C ALA A 87 -0.11 -9.89 -4.92
N LEU A 88 0.28 -9.40 -6.10
CA LEU A 88 -0.47 -9.62 -7.34
C LEU A 88 -0.54 -11.10 -7.76
N GLY A 89 0.34 -11.95 -7.25
CA GLY A 89 0.34 -13.41 -7.48
C GLY A 89 -0.34 -14.23 -6.39
N ASP A 90 -0.96 -13.59 -5.40
CA ASP A 90 -1.53 -14.29 -4.25
C ASP A 90 -2.75 -15.15 -4.64
N LYS A 91 -3.04 -16.19 -3.85
CA LYS A 91 -4.21 -17.06 -4.06
C LYS A 91 -5.52 -16.35 -3.70
N ASP A 92 -5.49 -15.47 -2.71
CA ASP A 92 -6.64 -14.68 -2.30
C ASP A 92 -6.83 -13.49 -3.24
N LYS A 93 -8.01 -13.44 -3.84
CA LYS A 93 -8.43 -12.33 -4.71
C LYS A 93 -8.44 -10.97 -4.01
N MET A 94 -8.68 -10.94 -2.70
CA MET A 94 -8.70 -9.71 -1.91
C MET A 94 -7.31 -9.09 -1.81
N VAL A 95 -6.29 -9.94 -1.66
CA VAL A 95 -4.87 -9.53 -1.67
C VAL A 95 -4.50 -8.98 -3.04
N ARG A 96 -4.81 -9.72 -4.12
CA ARG A 96 -4.53 -9.27 -5.49
C ARG A 96 -5.23 -7.96 -5.83
N TRP A 97 -6.50 -7.82 -5.45
CA TRP A 97 -7.30 -6.62 -5.71
C TRP A 97 -6.69 -5.38 -5.04
N ARG A 98 -6.37 -5.47 -3.74
CA ARG A 98 -5.78 -4.36 -2.99
C ARG A 98 -4.38 -4.01 -3.48
N ALA A 99 -3.60 -4.99 -3.92
CA ALA A 99 -2.30 -4.74 -4.54
C ALA A 99 -2.43 -3.90 -5.83
N CYS A 100 -3.39 -4.23 -6.71
CA CYS A 100 -3.71 -3.40 -7.87
C CYS A 100 -4.10 -1.97 -7.45
N GLU A 101 -5.00 -1.84 -6.47
CA GLU A 101 -5.45 -0.52 -6.00
C GLU A 101 -4.29 0.33 -5.49
N ALA A 102 -3.43 -0.23 -4.63
CA ALA A 102 -2.30 0.48 -4.05
C ALA A 102 -1.28 0.93 -5.11
N LEU A 103 -0.92 0.04 -6.04
CA LEU A 103 -0.03 0.38 -7.16
C LEU A 103 -0.63 1.49 -8.04
N GLY A 104 -1.94 1.45 -8.28
CA GLY A 104 -2.64 2.50 -9.01
C GLY A 104 -2.61 3.85 -8.28
N LYS A 105 -2.75 3.86 -6.95
CA LYS A 105 -2.68 5.10 -6.16
C LYS A 105 -1.26 5.66 -6.05
N MET A 106 -0.24 4.82 -6.21
CA MET A 106 1.16 5.25 -6.33
C MET A 106 1.50 5.84 -7.71
N GLY A 107 0.60 5.68 -8.70
CA GLY A 107 0.66 6.36 -9.99
C GLY A 107 1.96 6.13 -10.76
N GLU A 108 2.41 7.17 -11.47
CA GLU A 108 3.60 7.11 -12.34
C GLU A 108 4.88 6.69 -11.60
N LYS A 109 4.98 6.94 -10.29
CA LYS A 109 6.16 6.54 -9.50
C LYS A 109 6.28 5.04 -9.33
N ALA A 110 5.17 4.30 -9.37
CA ALA A 110 5.18 2.84 -9.35
C ALA A 110 5.26 2.20 -10.75
N ALA A 111 5.19 2.99 -11.82
CA ALA A 111 5.12 2.52 -13.20
C ALA A 111 6.47 1.99 -13.74
N THR A 112 6.98 0.92 -13.12
CA THR A 112 8.11 0.15 -13.64
C THR A 112 7.61 -0.89 -14.65
N SER A 113 8.47 -1.33 -15.56
CA SER A 113 8.11 -2.35 -16.55
C SER A 113 7.62 -3.65 -15.91
N GLU A 114 8.16 -4.02 -14.74
CA GLU A 114 7.68 -5.20 -14.00
C GLU A 114 6.26 -5.00 -13.47
N VAL A 115 5.97 -3.85 -12.84
CA VAL A 115 4.63 -3.52 -12.35
C VAL A 115 3.62 -3.53 -13.49
N ILE A 116 3.95 -2.90 -14.62
CA ILE A 116 3.07 -2.84 -15.79
C ILE A 116 2.77 -4.25 -16.31
N ASN A 117 3.78 -5.11 -16.47
CA ASN A 117 3.60 -6.48 -16.93
C ASN A 117 2.72 -7.32 -15.98
N ARG A 118 2.87 -7.10 -14.67
CA ARG A 118 2.05 -7.79 -13.66
C ARG A 118 0.60 -7.31 -13.67
N LEU A 119 0.38 -6.00 -13.82
CA LEU A 119 -0.96 -5.43 -13.97
C LEU A 119 -1.64 -5.88 -15.27
N ILE A 120 -0.91 -5.98 -16.38
CA ILE A 120 -1.41 -6.55 -17.63
C ILE A 120 -1.85 -8.01 -17.43
N SER A 121 -1.06 -8.79 -16.69
CA SER A 121 -1.43 -10.18 -16.36
C SER A 121 -2.72 -10.23 -15.52
N ALA A 122 -2.89 -9.28 -14.58
CA ALA A 122 -4.07 -9.16 -13.74
C ALA A 122 -5.35 -8.74 -14.51
N LEU A 123 -5.24 -8.21 -15.73
CA LEU A 123 -6.40 -8.01 -16.61
C LEU A 123 -7.08 -9.33 -17.01
N GLY A 124 -6.35 -10.45 -16.95
CA GLY A 124 -6.85 -11.80 -17.17
C GLY A 124 -7.33 -12.51 -15.91
N ASP A 125 -7.38 -11.83 -14.75
CA ASP A 125 -7.78 -12.46 -13.49
C ASP A 125 -9.22 -12.97 -13.51
N TRP A 126 -9.49 -14.03 -12.75
CA TRP A 126 -10.81 -14.64 -12.67
C TRP A 126 -11.81 -13.73 -11.94
N ASP A 127 -11.35 -12.96 -10.96
CA ASP A 127 -12.19 -12.06 -10.19
C ASP A 127 -12.33 -10.69 -10.87
N ILE A 128 -13.57 -10.20 -10.95
CA ILE A 128 -13.89 -8.95 -11.64
C ILE A 128 -13.28 -7.72 -10.96
N PHE A 129 -13.18 -7.71 -9.63
CA PHE A 129 -12.62 -6.57 -8.91
C PHE A 129 -11.12 -6.42 -9.16
N VAL A 130 -10.40 -7.54 -9.26
CA VAL A 130 -8.98 -7.55 -9.62
C VAL A 130 -8.79 -6.99 -11.03
N ARG A 131 -9.59 -7.44 -12.01
CA ARG A 131 -9.51 -6.94 -13.39
C ARG A 131 -9.78 -5.45 -13.48
N THR A 132 -10.86 -4.97 -12.86
CA THR A 132 -11.23 -3.55 -12.88
C THR A 132 -10.17 -2.69 -12.21
N SER A 133 -9.64 -3.10 -11.06
CA SER A 133 -8.57 -2.34 -10.40
C SER A 133 -7.25 -2.38 -11.16
N ALA A 134 -6.94 -3.45 -11.89
CA ALA A 134 -5.78 -3.48 -12.78
C ALA A 134 -5.92 -2.48 -13.93
N CYS A 135 -7.10 -2.37 -14.56
CA CYS A 135 -7.38 -1.33 -15.55
C CYS A 135 -7.19 0.07 -14.97
N GLU A 136 -7.79 0.35 -13.81
CA GLU A 136 -7.66 1.66 -13.15
C GLU A 136 -6.22 1.98 -12.74
N ALA A 137 -5.44 0.98 -12.35
CA ALA A 137 -4.04 1.17 -11.97
C ALA A 137 -3.20 1.57 -13.18
N LEU A 138 -3.38 0.88 -14.31
CA LEU A 138 -2.71 1.22 -15.57
C LEU A 138 -3.11 2.63 -16.07
N ASP A 139 -4.38 3.00 -15.94
CA ASP A 139 -4.86 4.36 -16.28
C ASP A 139 -4.17 5.44 -15.42
N LYS A 140 -4.07 5.22 -14.11
CA LYS A 140 -3.38 6.14 -13.17
C LYS A 140 -1.86 6.20 -13.38
N MET A 141 -1.26 5.23 -14.06
CA MET A 141 0.15 5.25 -14.45
C MET A 141 0.40 6.05 -15.74
N GLY A 142 -0.66 6.46 -16.45
CA GLY A 142 -0.58 7.38 -17.57
C GLY A 142 0.32 6.90 -18.71
N GLU A 143 1.05 7.82 -19.33
CA GLU A 143 1.92 7.53 -20.47
C GLU A 143 3.01 6.50 -20.17
N LYS A 144 3.42 6.36 -18.90
CA LYS A 144 4.41 5.36 -18.47
C LYS A 144 3.91 3.93 -18.64
N ALA A 145 2.60 3.70 -18.62
CA ALA A 145 2.03 2.39 -18.90
C ALA A 145 2.07 2.03 -20.41
N ALA A 146 2.29 3.01 -21.28
CA ALA A 146 2.31 2.84 -22.74
C ALA A 146 3.71 2.69 -23.34
N THR A 147 4.77 2.71 -22.52
CA THR A 147 6.19 2.63 -22.93
C THR A 147 6.84 1.33 -22.52
#